data_AF-A0A2S7SWC2-F1
#
_entry.id   AF-A0A2S7SWC2-F1
#
_cell.length_a   1.000
_cell.length_b   1.000
_cell.length_c   1.000
_cell.angle_alpha   90.00
_cell.angle_beta   90.00
_cell.angle_gamma   90.00
#
_symmetry.space_group_name_H-M   'P 1'
#
loop_
_entity.id
_entity.type
_entity.pdbx_description
1 polymer ?
#
loop_
_entity_poly.entity_id
_entity_poly.type
_entity_poly.pdbx_seq_one_letter_code
_entity_poly.pdbx_strand_id
1 'polypeptide(L)'
;MDEDIELAIESADGVIDCRLEPKRNEDTDELYYSVTILYPDMVSGFFRSEIYCYDLVRVGGSHVFDSAVEEKIKALEGKLGEAVRKAR
;
A
#
# COMPACT_ATOMS: atom_id res chain seq x y z
N MET A 1 -20.21 -1.37 -1.05
CA MET A 1 -19.17 -1.14 -2.07
C MET A 1 -17.97 -0.71 -1.25
N ASP A 2 -16.89 -1.48 -1.26
CA ASP A 2 -15.67 -1.07 -0.53
C ASP A 2 -15.13 0.19 -1.22
N GLU A 3 -14.80 1.23 -0.44
CA GLU A 3 -14.28 2.49 -0.95
C GLU A 3 -12.76 2.45 -1.09
N ASP A 4 -12.23 3.26 -2.01
CA ASP A 4 -10.78 3.48 -2.09
C ASP A 4 -10.28 4.09 -0.79
N ILE A 5 -9.12 3.61 -0.31
CA ILE A 5 -8.48 4.15 0.90
C ILE A 5 -7.28 4.99 0.45
N GLU A 6 -7.32 6.27 0.79
CA GLU A 6 -6.19 7.19 0.61
C GLU A 6 -5.50 7.44 1.96
N LEU A 7 -4.17 7.33 1.98
CA LEU A 7 -3.38 7.44 3.21
C LEU A 7 -2.06 8.17 2.93
N ALA A 8 -1.82 9.25 3.67
CA ALA A 8 -0.52 9.90 3.73
C ALA A 8 0.27 9.38 4.94
N ILE A 9 1.51 8.95 4.72
CA ILE A 9 2.39 8.40 5.76
C ILE A 9 3.67 9.25 5.83
N GLU A 10 3.94 9.85 6.98
CA GLU A 10 5.22 10.53 7.21
C GLU A 10 6.37 9.53 7.33
N SER A 11 7.47 9.82 6.63
CA SER A 11 8.76 9.14 6.72
C SER A 11 9.91 10.16 6.83
N ALA A 12 11.13 9.66 7.04
CA ALA A 12 12.32 10.51 7.04
C ALA A 12 12.59 11.16 5.67
N ASP A 13 12.11 10.55 4.59
CA ASP A 13 12.34 10.97 3.21
C ASP A 13 11.25 11.96 2.71
N GLY A 14 10.13 12.06 3.44
CA GLY A 14 9.02 12.95 3.13
C GLY A 14 7.66 12.33 3.43
N VAL A 15 6.62 12.83 2.77
CA VAL A 15 5.27 12.26 2.82
C VAL A 15 5.16 11.19 1.74
N ILE A 16 4.79 9.98 2.14
CA ILE A 16 4.47 8.87 1.26
C ILE A 16 2.96 8.87 1.04
N ASP A 17 2.52 8.99 -0.22
CA ASP A 17 1.12 8.93 -0.57
C ASP A 17 0.75 7.52 -1.04
N CYS A 18 -0.18 6.89 -0.33
CA CYS A 18 -0.67 5.54 -0.62
C CYS A 18 -2.14 5.59 -1.03
N ARG A 19 -2.49 4.84 -2.07
CA ARG A 19 -3.87 4.56 -2.47
C ARG A 19 -4.09 3.06 -2.52
N LEU A 20 -5.12 2.58 -1.83
CA LEU A 20 -5.52 1.18 -1.82
C LEU A 20 -6.90 1.06 -2.49
N GLU A 21 -6.94 0.34 -3.60
CA GLU A 21 -8.16 0.06 -4.35
C GLU A 21 -8.64 -1.36 -4.05
N PRO A 22 -9.86 -1.55 -3.51
CA PRO A 22 -10.40 -2.88 -3.28
C PRO A 22 -10.63 -3.60 -4.62
N LYS A 23 -10.13 -4.83 -4.74
CA LYS A 23 -10.33 -5.72 -5.88
C LYS A 23 -10.82 -7.08 -5.39
N ARG A 24 -11.57 -7.78 -6.23
CA ARG A 24 -12.02 -9.15 -5.96
C ARG A 24 -11.42 -10.07 -7.00
N ASN A 25 -10.88 -11.20 -6.55
CA ASN A 25 -10.48 -12.27 -7.43
C ASN A 25 -11.75 -12.93 -8.00
N GLU A 26 -11.88 -13.00 -9.33
CA GLU A 26 -13.10 -13.51 -9.97
C GLU A 26 -13.32 -15.02 -9.75
N ASP A 27 -12.23 -15.78 -9.53
CA ASP A 27 -12.28 -17.23 -9.35
C ASP A 27 -12.52 -17.63 -7.89
N THR A 28 -11.97 -16.88 -6.93
CA THR A 28 -12.03 -17.24 -5.50
C THR A 28 -13.01 -16.37 -4.69
N ASP A 29 -13.52 -15.28 -5.26
CA ASP A 29 -14.27 -14.21 -4.57
C ASP A 29 -13.53 -13.60 -3.36
N GLU A 30 -12.21 -13.81 -3.28
CA GLU A 30 -11.39 -13.25 -2.22
C GLU A 30 -11.12 -11.76 -2.48
N LEU A 31 -11.32 -10.95 -1.43
CA LEU A 31 -10.97 -9.53 -1.48
C LEU A 31 -9.47 -9.35 -1.25
N TYR A 32 -8.86 -8.58 -2.12
CA TYR A 32 -7.51 -8.04 -1.98
C TYR A 32 -7.51 -6.55 -2.29
N TYR A 33 -6.41 -5.87 -2.01
CA TYR A 33 -6.28 -4.44 -2.30
C TYR A 33 -5.10 -4.23 -3.23
N SER A 34 -5.33 -3.58 -4.37
CA SER A 34 -4.23 -3.10 -5.20
C SER A 34 -3.74 -1.79 -4.62
N VAL A 35 -2.45 -1.73 -4.29
CA VAL A 35 -1.82 -0.62 -3.57
C VAL A 35 -0.87 0.11 -4.49
N THR A 36 -1.14 1.39 -4.70
CA THR A 36 -0.21 2.33 -5.35
C THR A 36 0.46 3.18 -4.26
N ILE A 37 1.78 3.27 -4.29
CA ILE A 37 2.59 4.01 -3.32
C ILE A 37 3.47 5.00 -4.09
N LEU A 38 3.30 6.29 -3.81
CA LEU A 38 4.16 7.37 -4.26
C LEU A 38 5.17 7.66 -3.14
N TYR A 39 6.35 7.07 -3.26
CA TYR A 39 7.40 7.24 -2.27
C TYR A 39 8.25 8.48 -2.64
N PRO A 40 8.46 9.43 -1.72
CA PRO A 40 9.27 10.60 -2.01
C PRO A 40 10.74 10.20 -2.14
N ASP A 41 11.36 10.58 -3.25
CA ASP A 41 12.79 10.41 -3.48
C ASP A 41 13.42 11.75 -3.89
N MET A 42 14.61 12.02 -3.34
CA MET A 42 15.34 13.25 -3.59
C MET A 42 16.61 12.92 -4.35
N VAL A 43 16.57 13.16 -5.67
CA VAL A 43 17.72 12.89 -6.55
C VAL A 43 18.33 14.22 -6.97
N SER A 44 19.56 14.48 -6.49
CA SER A 44 20.34 15.68 -6.83
C SER A 44 19.61 17.02 -6.60
N GLY A 45 18.79 17.10 -5.54
CA GLY A 45 18.05 18.31 -5.19
C GLY A 45 16.72 18.50 -5.93
N PHE A 46 16.32 17.54 -6.75
CA PHE A 46 14.99 17.49 -7.36
C PHE A 46 14.11 16.49 -6.62
N PHE A 47 12.88 16.89 -6.31
CA PHE A 47 11.85 15.98 -5.82
C PHE A 47 11.31 15.14 -6.97
N ARG A 48 11.42 13.82 -6.84
CA ARG A 48 10.80 12.86 -7.73
C ARG A 48 10.17 11.77 -6.89
N SER A 49 8.92 11.42 -7.17
CA SER A 49 8.32 10.25 -6.51
C SER A 49 8.68 8.98 -7.27
N GLU A 50 9.14 7.98 -6.54
CA GLU A 50 9.14 6.60 -7.01
C GLU A 50 7.73 6.02 -6.88
N ILE A 51 7.31 5.25 -7.87
CA ILE A 51 5.96 4.68 -7.91
C ILE A 51 6.09 3.17 -7.74
N TYR A 52 5.42 2.65 -6.73
CA TYR A 52 5.35 1.22 -6.45
C TYR A 52 3.91 0.73 -6.52
N CYS A 53 3.70 -0.39 -7.18
CA CYS A 53 2.38 -1.02 -7.30
C CYS A 53 2.48 -2.46 -6.81
N TYR A 54 1.71 -2.80 -5.78
CA TYR A 54 1.70 -4.13 -5.18
C TYR A 54 0.28 -4.52 -4.77
N ASP A 55 0.03 -5.82 -4.64
CA ASP A 55 -1.23 -6.31 -4.09
C ASP A 55 -1.06 -6.69 -2.62
N LEU A 56 -2.05 -6.30 -1.82
CA LEU A 56 -2.13 -6.55 -0.39
C LEU A 56 -3.27 -7.54 -0.13
N VAL A 57 -2.91 -8.74 0.32
CA VAL A 57 -3.81 -9.87 0.54
C VAL A 57 -3.96 -10.15 2.02
N ARG A 58 -5.09 -10.77 2.42
CA ARG A 58 -5.32 -11.13 3.83
C ARG A 58 -4.86 -12.55 4.12
N VAL A 59 -3.84 -12.70 4.95
CA VAL A 59 -3.30 -13.99 5.40
C VAL A 59 -3.35 -14.07 6.92
N GLY A 60 -4.04 -15.08 7.46
CA GLY A 60 -4.09 -15.32 8.91
C GLY A 60 -4.64 -14.15 9.74
N GLY A 61 -5.48 -13.29 9.14
CA GLY A 61 -6.05 -12.11 9.80
C GLY A 61 -5.25 -10.82 9.63
N SER A 62 -4.03 -10.89 9.09
CA SER A 62 -3.18 -9.74 8.75
C SER A 62 -3.20 -9.48 7.25
N HIS A 63 -2.95 -8.24 6.86
CA HIS A 63 -2.76 -7.88 5.46
C HIS A 63 -1.26 -7.86 5.14
N VAL A 64 -0.86 -8.54 4.07
CA VAL A 64 0.53 -8.69 3.64
C VAL A 64 0.66 -8.52 2.14
N PHE A 65 1.81 -8.05 1.67
CA PHE A 65 2.10 -7.99 0.24
C PHE A 65 2.24 -9.40 -0.34
N ASP A 66 1.62 -9.63 -1.50
CA ASP A 66 1.58 -10.94 -2.18
C ASP A 66 2.88 -11.28 -2.94
N SER A 67 3.84 -10.36 -3.01
CA SER A 67 5.11 -10.55 -3.72
C SER A 67 6.32 -10.08 -2.92
N ALA A 68 7.51 -10.39 -3.42
CA ALA A 68 8.74 -9.84 -2.88
C ALA A 68 8.75 -8.31 -3.09
N VAL A 69 8.86 -7.58 -1.99
CA VAL A 69 8.85 -6.11 -1.97
C VAL A 69 10.17 -5.58 -1.43
N GLU A 70 10.51 -4.34 -1.81
CA GLU A 70 11.65 -3.64 -1.24
C GLU A 70 11.47 -3.39 0.26
N GLU A 71 12.56 -3.41 1.04
CA GLU A 71 12.50 -3.32 2.50
C GLU A 71 11.81 -2.04 2.99
N LYS A 72 12.08 -0.90 2.35
CA LYS A 72 11.42 0.38 2.66
C LYS A 72 9.91 0.36 2.45
N ILE A 73 9.44 -0.41 1.45
CA ILE A 73 8.01 -0.57 1.17
C ILE A 73 7.41 -1.60 2.12
N LYS A 74 8.12 -2.69 2.43
CA LYS A 74 7.69 -3.70 3.40
C LYS A 74 7.39 -3.08 4.76
N ALA A 75 8.16 -2.07 5.17
CA ALA A 75 7.93 -1.34 6.42
C ALA A 75 6.55 -0.63 6.50
N LEU A 76 5.90 -0.37 5.36
CA LEU A 76 4.57 0.25 5.30
C LEU A 76 3.42 -0.75 5.50
N GLU A 77 3.68 -2.05 5.33
CA GLU A 77 2.66 -3.13 5.34
C GLU A 77 1.75 -3.07 6.58
N GLY A 78 2.33 -2.88 7.77
CA GLY A 78 1.57 -2.80 9.01
C GLY A 78 0.59 -1.62 9.02
N LYS A 79 1.03 -0.43 8.57
CA LYS A 79 0.20 0.78 8.50
C LYS A 79 -0.90 0.63 7.47
N LEU A 80 -0.59 0.09 6.30
CA LEU A 80 -1.56 -0.19 5.23
C LEU A 80 -2.61 -1.20 5.71
N GLY A 81 -2.19 -2.29 6.33
CA GLY A 81 -3.09 -3.31 6.86
C GLY A 81 -3.95 -2.85 8.04
N GLU A 82 -3.51 -1.84 8.79
CA GLU A 82 -4.33 -1.17 9.81
C GLU A 82 -5.36 -0.23 9.17
N ALA A 83 -4.98 0.52 8.13
CA ALA A 83 -5.89 1.39 7.39
C ALA A 83 -7.05 0.58 6.77
N VAL A 84 -6.74 -0.55 6.14
CA VAL A 84 -7.75 -1.50 5.62
C VAL A 84 -8.69 -2.00 6.73
N ARG A 85 -8.17 -2.24 7.93
CA ARG A 85 -9.00 -2.69 9.07
C ARG A 85 -9.91 -1.60 9.62
N LYS A 86 -9.51 -0.33 9.56
CA LYS A 86 -10.30 0.81 10.04
C LYS A 86 -11.38 1.25 9.06
N ALA A 87 -11.16 1.05 7.77
CA ALA A 87 -12.12 1.35 6.72
C ALA A 87 -13.30 0.34 6.63
N ARG A 88 -13.28 -0.69 7.48
CA ARG A 88 -14.28 -1.77 7.56
C ARG A 88 -15.01 -1.76 8.90
#